data_AF-A0A6M0C715-F1
#
_entry.id   AF-A0A6M0C715-F1
#
_cell.length_a   1.000
_cell.length_b   1.000
_cell.length_c   1.000
_cell.angle_alpha   90.00
_cell.angle_beta   90.00
_cell.angle_gamma   90.00
#
_symmetry.space_group_name_H-M   'P 1'
#
loop_
_entity.id
_entity.type
_entity.pdbx_description
1 polymer ?
#
loop_
_entity_poly.entity_id
_entity_poly.type
_entity_poly.pdbx_seq_one_letter_code
_entity_poly.pdbx_strand_id
1 'polypeptide(L)' 'MQIKGIKRGKIIELLEEIGIPDDTEILIEVREVSPMSDEQRWEKMKAFLESDRPNRKELVKVLNEIDRENHSSEVE' A
#
# COMPACT_ATOMS: atom_id res chain seq x y z
N MET A 1 -19.10 -0.79 -1.01
CA MET A 1 -17.68 -1.17 -1.19
C MET A 1 -16.94 0.04 -1.75
N GLN A 2 -15.71 0.31 -1.33
CA GLN A 2 -14.88 1.37 -1.93
C GLN A 2 -13.72 0.70 -2.66
N ILE A 3 -13.71 0.82 -3.98
CA ILE A 3 -12.67 0.27 -4.85
C ILE A 3 -11.82 1.43 -5.33
N LYS A 4 -10.51 1.25 -5.35
CA LYS A 4 -9.61 2.26 -5.94
C LYS A 4 -9.38 1.96 -7.41
N GLY A 5 -9.36 3.02 -8.21
CA GLY A 5 -9.05 2.94 -9.61
C GLY A 5 -8.36 4.21 -10.11
N ILE A 6 -7.76 4.11 -11.30
CA ILE A 6 -7.13 5.22 -12.01
C ILE A 6 -7.98 5.54 -13.23
N LYS A 7 -8.43 6.79 -13.36
CA LYS A 7 -9.12 7.27 -14.56
C LYS A 7 -8.11 7.52 -15.67
N ARG A 8 -8.31 6.87 -16.83
CA ARG A 8 -7.57 7.11 -18.08
C ARG A 8 -8.57 7.44 -19.19
N GLY A 9 -8.71 8.73 -19.49
CA GLY A 9 -9.73 9.19 -20.44
C GLY A 9 -11.14 8.88 -19.94
N LYS A 10 -11.82 7.94 -20.61
CA LYS A 10 -13.17 7.43 -20.27
C LYS A 10 -13.15 6.08 -19.56
N ILE A 11 -11.97 5.49 -19.36
CA ILE A 11 -11.80 4.18 -18.74
C ILE A 11 -11.41 4.39 -17.28
N ILE A 12 -11.98 3.60 -16.37
CA ILE A 12 -11.52 3.48 -14.98
C ILE A 12 -10.82 2.13 -14.86
N GLU A 13 -9.52 2.16 -14.65
CA GLU A 13 -8.70 0.97 -14.40
C GLU A 13 -8.76 0.65 -12.91
N LEU A 14 -9.31 -0.51 -12.54
CA LEU A 14 -9.40 -0.95 -11.15
C LEU A 14 -8.03 -1.46 -10.68
N LEU A 15 -7.66 -1.16 -9.44
CA LEU A 15 -6.41 -1.63 -8.84
C LEU A 15 -6.54 -3.02 -8.21
N GLU A 16 -7.75 -3.56 -8.14
CA GLU A 16 -8.08 -4.86 -7.57
C GLU A 16 -9.22 -5.50 -8.38
N GLU A 17 -9.22 -6.83 -8.43
CA GLU A 17 -10.32 -7.59 -9.03
C GLU A 17 -11.57 -7.49 -8.16
N ILE A 18 -12.72 -7.32 -8.79
CA ILE A 18 -14.00 -7.28 -8.11
C ILE A 18 -14.79 -8.53 -8.51
N GLY A 19 -15.34 -9.24 -7.52
CA GLY A 19 -16.14 -10.46 -7.74
C GLY A 19 -17.55 -10.17 -8.27
N ILE A 20 -17.68 -9.25 -9.24
CA ILE A 20 -18.92 -8.94 -9.93
C ILE A 20 -18.88 -9.65 -11.29
N PRO A 21 -19.89 -10.47 -11.63
CA PRO A 21 -19.93 -11.15 -12.92
C PRO A 21 -19.93 -10.18 -14.11
N ASP A 22 -19.39 -10.63 -15.23
CA ASP A 22 -19.48 -9.91 -16.50
C ASP A 22 -20.94 -9.61 -16.87
N ASP A 23 -21.14 -8.52 -17.63
CA ASP A 23 -22.45 -8.01 -18.08
C ASP A 23 -23.42 -7.59 -16.97
N THR A 24 -22.93 -7.41 -15.74
CA THR A 24 -23.72 -6.85 -14.63
C THR A 24 -23.75 -5.32 -14.70
N GLU A 25 -24.95 -4.72 -14.71
CA GLU A 25 -25.08 -3.28 -14.55
C GLU A 25 -24.67 -2.85 -13.14
N ILE A 26 -23.74 -1.89 -13.05
CA ILE A 26 -23.23 -1.38 -11.77
C ILE A 26 -23.32 0.14 -11.71
N LEU A 27 -23.66 0.66 -10.52
CA LEU A 27 -23.61 2.07 -10.21
C LEU A 27 -22.28 2.40 -9.50
N ILE A 28 -21.52 3.35 -10.05
CA ILE A 28 -20.23 3.76 -9.50
C ILE A 28 -20.31 5.23 -9.08
N GLU A 29 -19.98 5.51 -7.81
CA GLU A 29 -19.76 6.88 -7.35
C GLU A 29 -18.27 7.22 -7.45
N VAL A 30 -17.93 8.18 -8.30
CA VAL A 30 -16.53 8.62 -8.50
C VAL A 30 -16.26 9.85 -7.65
N ARG A 31 -15.22 9.78 -6.82
CA ARG A 31 -14.71 10.92 -6.06
C ARG A 31 -13.26 11.15 -6.43
N GLU A 32 -12.90 12.40 -6.68
CA GLU A 32 -11.49 12.75 -6.86
C GLU A 32 -10.76 12.59 -5.53
N VAL A 33 -9.64 11.89 -5.56
CA VAL A 33 -8.75 11.73 -4.42
C VAL A 33 -7.54 12.61 -4.68
N SER A 34 -7.36 13.64 -3.87
CA SER A 34 -6.14 14.44 -3.90
C SER A 34 -4.94 13.52 -3.62
N PRO A 35 -3.86 13.62 -4.40
CA PRO A 35 -2.64 12.89 -4.09
C PRO A 35 -2.22 13.22 -2.66
N MET A 36 -1.89 12.18 -1.92
CA MET A 36 -1.38 12.34 -0.56
C MET A 36 -0.07 13.13 -0.64
N SER A 37 0.04 14.21 0.14
CA SER A 37 1.32 14.92 0.23
C SER A 37 2.39 14.03 0.87
N ASP A 38 3.66 14.33 0.64
CA ASP A 38 4.76 13.58 1.24
C ASP A 38 4.68 13.58 2.77
N GLU A 39 4.27 14.70 3.37
CA GLU A 39 4.05 14.82 4.82
C GLU A 39 2.93 13.87 5.30
N GLN A 40 1.79 13.84 4.60
CA GLN A 40 0.69 12.93 4.96
C GLN A 40 1.09 11.46 4.75
N ARG A 41 1.93 11.18 3.76
CA ARG A 41 2.46 9.84 3.48
C ARG A 41 3.43 9.41 4.59
N TRP A 42 4.26 10.33 5.07
CA TRP A 42 5.17 10.12 6.19
C TRP A 42 4.42 9.86 7.49
N GLU A 43 3.41 10.67 7.81
CA GLU A 43 2.56 10.48 9.00
C GLU A 43 1.82 9.15 8.96
N LYS A 44 1.26 8.74 7.80
CA LYS A 44 0.68 7.40 7.65
C LYS A 44 1.70 6.29 7.85
N MET A 45 2.93 6.46 7.38
CA MET A 45 3.98 5.47 7.52
C MET A 45 4.42 5.34 8.98
N LYS A 46 4.58 6.45 9.71
CA LYS A 46 4.81 6.42 11.17
C LYS A 46 3.69 5.70 11.89
N ALA A 47 2.44 6.09 11.65
CA ALA A 47 1.29 5.45 12.28
C ALA A 47 1.21 3.94 11.96
N PHE A 48 1.59 3.54 10.75
CA PHE A 48 1.68 2.13 10.37
C PHE A 48 2.76 1.38 11.17
N LEU A 49 3.93 1.99 11.38
CA LEU A 49 5.04 1.39 12.14
C LEU A 49 4.79 1.38 13.65
N GLU A 50 4.05 2.38 14.16
CA GLU A 50 3.66 2.49 15.56
C GLU A 50 2.47 1.60 15.93
N SER A 51 1.69 1.15 14.94
CA SER A 51 0.59 0.21 15.19
C SER A 51 1.12 -1.07 15.85
N ASP A 52 0.64 -1.37 17.05
CA ASP A 52 1.06 -2.52 17.85
C ASP A 52 0.55 -3.81 17.19
N ARG A 53 1.36 -4.36 16.29
CA ARG A 53 1.04 -5.61 15.60
C ARG A 53 1.55 -6.80 16.40
N PRO A 54 0.78 -7.90 16.47
CA PRO A 54 1.36 -9.18 16.83
C PRO A 54 2.51 -9.44 15.85
N ASN A 55 3.71 -9.73 16.40
CA ASN A 55 4.95 -10.03 15.69
C ASN A 55 5.84 -8.85 15.26
N ARG A 56 5.66 -7.63 15.82
CA ARG A 56 6.64 -6.53 15.66
C ARG A 56 8.08 -6.96 15.96
N LYS A 57 8.28 -7.79 16.99
CA LYS A 57 9.60 -8.34 17.36
C LYS A 57 10.22 -9.21 16.26
N GLU A 58 9.40 -9.96 15.53
CA GLU A 58 9.84 -10.84 14.44
C GLU A 58 10.25 -10.02 13.22
N LEU A 59 9.47 -8.98 12.88
CA LEU A 59 9.78 -8.07 11.79
C LEU A 59 11.08 -7.27 12.05
N VAL A 60 11.27 -6.79 13.28
CA VAL A 60 12.53 -6.12 13.70
C VAL A 60 13.72 -7.09 13.62
N LYS A 61 13.53 -8.38 13.95
CA LYS A 61 14.59 -9.38 13.87
C LYS A 61 15.04 -9.61 12.42
N VAL A 62 14.10 -9.76 11.49
CA VAL A 62 14.40 -9.93 10.06
C VAL A 62 15.13 -8.72 9.49
N LEU A 63 14.69 -7.50 9.83
CA LEU A 63 15.35 -6.28 9.37
C LEU A 63 16.81 -6.18 9.86
N ASN A 64 17.07 -6.56 11.11
CA ASN A 64 18.44 -6.58 11.65
C ASN A 64 19.33 -7.67 11.04
N GLU A 65 18.75 -8.81 10.62
CA GLU A 65 19.49 -9.86 9.90
C GLU A 65 19.90 -9.37 8.49
N ILE A 66 18.99 -8.71 7.76
CA ILE A 66 19.27 -8.12 6.44
C ILE A 66 20.35 -7.04 6.53
N ASP A 67 20.31 -6.18 7.54
CA ASP A 67 21.32 -5.12 7.73
C ASP A 67 22.72 -5.69 7.98
N ARG A 68 22.80 -6.77 8.77
CA ARG A 68 24.06 -7.48 9.04
C ARG A 68 24.63 -8.18 7.80
N GLU A 69 23.77 -8.75 6.95
CA GLU A 69 24.18 -9.36 5.68
C GLU A 69 24.67 -8.31 4.68
N ASN A 70 24.00 -7.15 4.60
CA ASN A 70 24.42 -6.06 3.70
C ASN A 70 25.75 -5.43 4.14
N HIS A 71 25.98 -5.26 5.44
CA HIS A 71 27.22 -4.67 5.96
C HIS A 71 28.39 -5.65 6.16
N SER A 72 28.18 -6.96 5.99
CA SER A 72 29.27 -7.95 5.96
C SER A 72 29.87 -8.13 4.55
N SER A 73 29.25 -7.52 3.54
CA SER A 73 29.69 -7.61 2.14
C SER A 73 30.57 -6.42 1.69
N GLU A 74 30.83 -5.44 2.56
CA GLU A 74 31.60 -4.21 2.25
C GLU A 74 33.03 -4.19 2.83
N VAL A 75 33.56 -5.34 3.29
CA VAL A 75 34.97 -5.44 3.72
C VAL A 75 35.67 -6.61 3.02
N GLU A 76 36.05 -6.38 1.76
CA GLU A 76 37.21 -7.01 1.11
C GLU A 76 38.03 -5.95 0.34
#